data_AF-A0A243Q718-F1
#
_entry.id   AF-A0A243Q718-F1
#
_cell.length_a   1.000
_cell.length_b   1.000
_cell.length_c   1.000
_cell.angle_alpha   90.00
_cell.angle_beta   90.00
_cell.angle_gamma   90.00
#
_symmetry.space_group_name_H-M   'P 1'
#
loop_
_entity.id
_entity.type
_entity.pdbx_description
1 polymer ?
#
loop_
_entity_poly.entity_id
_entity_poly.type
_entity_poly.pdbx_seq_one_letter_code
_entity_poly.pdbx_strand_id
1 'polypeptide(L)'
;MVALAVMLCVGMLACACGFQEPPYRKSVDADDAAARVEGKGVHVPDGFTFSKGFVWPINSVGTSAFAIRYDGPADQFRTLRAADVGRDLIEFEDLPCASIPAPGASKELVELGLTCPAGGGARITRTQRLHGGQSLDLGTHAVVLNPTPSHTQLFVLYAGT
;
A
#
# COMPACT_ATOMS: atom_id res chain seq x y z
N MET A 1 -2.57 50.74 40.01
CA MET A 1 -1.31 50.64 40.78
C MET A 1 -1.33 49.31 41.52
N VAL A 2 -0.22 48.57 41.39
CA VAL A 2 0.27 47.45 42.22
C VAL A 2 -0.53 46.13 42.24
N ALA A 3 0.16 45.10 41.75
CA ALA A 3 -0.14 43.67 41.81
C ALA A 3 0.53 43.00 43.05
N LEU A 4 0.36 41.67 43.15
CA LEU A 4 0.90 40.67 44.12
C LEU A 4 0.02 40.44 45.36
N ALA A 5 -0.25 39.22 45.85
CA ALA A 5 0.25 37.86 45.60
C ALA A 5 -0.89 36.85 45.97
N VAL A 6 -0.88 35.52 45.87
CA VAL A 6 0.12 34.45 46.09
C VAL A 6 -0.39 33.17 45.41
N MET A 7 0.55 32.37 44.89
CA MET A 7 0.37 30.99 44.41
C MET A 7 -0.46 30.08 45.32
N LEU A 8 -1.29 29.21 44.72
CA LEU A 8 -1.53 27.87 45.25
C LEU A 8 -1.59 26.87 44.09
N CYS A 9 -0.49 26.12 43.96
CA CYS A 9 -0.45 24.88 43.19
C CYS A 9 -1.38 23.87 43.87
N VAL A 10 -2.46 23.51 43.21
CA VAL A 10 -3.17 22.26 43.50
C VAL A 10 -3.32 21.54 42.16
N GLY A 11 -2.53 20.48 42.02
CA GLY A 11 -2.55 19.61 40.87
C GLY A 11 -3.93 19.04 40.66
N MET A 12 -4.38 19.07 39.42
CA MET A 12 -5.28 18.05 38.92
C MET A 12 -4.59 17.41 37.73
N LEU A 13 -4.41 16.09 37.90
CA LEU A 13 -3.89 15.17 36.92
C LEU A 13 -4.55 15.48 35.58
N ALA A 14 -3.77 15.97 34.62
CA ALA A 14 -4.05 15.66 33.24
C ALA A 14 -3.95 14.13 33.16
N CYS A 15 -5.09 13.44 33.16
CA CYS A 15 -5.19 12.14 32.53
C CYS A 15 -4.65 12.36 31.12
N ALA A 16 -3.37 12.02 30.91
CA ALA A 16 -2.86 11.73 29.61
C ALA A 16 -3.62 10.47 29.15
N CYS A 17 -4.84 10.69 28.66
CA CYS A 17 -5.42 9.81 27.65
C CYS A 17 -4.35 9.78 26.57
N GLY A 18 -3.57 8.70 26.56
CA GLY A 18 -2.52 8.48 25.59
C GLY A 18 -3.11 8.81 24.23
N PHE A 19 -2.59 9.88 23.63
CA PHE A 19 -2.82 10.13 22.23
C PHE A 19 -2.10 8.98 21.55
N GLN A 20 -2.81 7.88 21.32
CA GLN A 20 -2.32 6.79 20.50
C GLN A 20 -2.24 7.42 19.13
N GLU A 21 -1.03 7.87 18.76
CA GLU A 21 -0.75 8.26 17.39
C GLU A 21 -1.32 7.16 16.51
N PRO A 22 -2.16 7.50 15.51
CA PRO A 22 -2.63 6.49 14.57
C PRO A 22 -1.40 5.75 14.07
N PRO A 23 -1.44 4.41 13.93
CA PRO A 23 -0.25 3.63 13.66
C PRO A 23 0.43 4.20 12.42
N TYR A 24 1.51 4.96 12.65
CA TYR A 24 2.20 5.67 11.58
C TYR A 24 2.73 4.57 10.67
N ARG A 25 2.31 4.61 9.40
CA ARG A 25 2.86 3.71 8.40
C ARG A 25 4.39 3.85 8.41
N LYS A 26 5.08 2.76 8.18
CA LYS A 26 6.54 2.72 8.12
C LYS A 26 6.98 2.50 6.68
N SER A 27 8.02 3.21 6.26
CA SER A 27 8.75 2.83 5.04
C SER A 27 9.49 1.53 5.26
N VAL A 28 9.59 0.73 4.22
CA VAL A 28 10.38 -0.50 4.22
C VAL A 28 11.54 -0.41 3.24
N ASP A 29 12.60 -1.16 3.48
CA ASP A 29 13.68 -1.38 2.52
C ASP A 29 13.35 -2.54 1.57
N ALA A 30 14.28 -2.82 0.65
CA ALA A 30 14.09 -3.84 -0.39
C ALA A 30 13.99 -5.26 0.18
N ASP A 31 14.76 -5.59 1.21
CA ASP A 31 14.79 -6.94 1.80
C ASP A 31 13.49 -7.20 2.58
N ASP A 32 13.05 -6.22 3.37
CA ASP A 32 11.80 -6.25 4.13
C ASP A 32 10.57 -6.30 3.21
N ALA A 33 10.65 -5.62 2.06
CA ALA A 33 9.65 -5.67 1.00
C ALA A 33 9.60 -7.03 0.30
N ALA A 34 10.74 -7.60 -0.09
CA ALA A 34 10.81 -8.92 -0.73
C ALA A 34 10.22 -10.00 0.19
N ALA A 35 10.63 -10.03 1.46
CA ALA A 35 10.12 -11.00 2.43
C ALA A 35 8.59 -10.93 2.60
N ARG A 36 8.00 -9.74 2.56
CA ARG A 36 6.53 -9.55 2.65
C ARG A 36 5.80 -10.05 1.42
N VAL A 37 6.32 -9.70 0.24
CA VAL A 37 5.72 -10.06 -1.04
C VAL A 37 5.77 -11.59 -1.23
N GLU A 38 6.92 -12.20 -0.98
CA GLU A 38 7.10 -13.66 -1.02
C GLU A 38 6.24 -14.38 0.01
N GLY A 39 6.12 -13.81 1.22
CA GLY A 39 5.24 -14.32 2.28
C GLY A 39 3.75 -14.32 1.90
N LYS A 40 3.35 -13.69 0.79
CA LYS A 40 2.00 -13.75 0.21
C LYS A 40 1.90 -14.60 -1.05
N GLY A 41 2.94 -15.36 -1.38
CA GLY A 41 2.98 -16.18 -2.58
C GLY A 41 3.05 -15.36 -3.87
N VAL A 42 3.42 -14.08 -3.75
CA VAL A 42 3.66 -13.19 -4.88
C VAL A 42 5.16 -13.21 -5.18
N HIS A 43 5.49 -13.40 -6.44
CA HIS A 43 6.82 -13.30 -6.99
C HIS A 43 6.92 -12.04 -7.84
N VAL A 44 7.99 -11.27 -7.64
CA VAL A 44 8.28 -10.10 -8.47
C VAL A 44 9.07 -10.57 -9.68
N PRO A 45 8.56 -10.38 -10.92
CA PRO A 45 9.23 -10.88 -12.12
C PRO A 45 10.61 -10.26 -12.34
N ASP A 46 11.47 -10.97 -13.06
CA ASP A 46 12.80 -10.50 -13.44
C ASP A 46 12.74 -9.14 -14.16
N GLY A 47 13.73 -8.29 -13.87
CA GLY A 47 13.86 -6.94 -14.44
C GLY A 47 13.10 -5.87 -13.66
N PHE A 48 12.22 -6.23 -12.73
CA PHE A 48 11.64 -5.28 -11.78
C PHE A 48 12.59 -5.04 -10.60
N THR A 49 12.79 -3.76 -10.25
CA THR A 49 13.64 -3.34 -9.13
C THR A 49 12.80 -2.64 -8.07
N PHE A 50 13.08 -2.90 -6.80
CA PHE A 50 12.41 -2.23 -5.69
C PHE A 50 12.58 -0.71 -5.79
N SER A 51 11.48 0.02 -5.63
CA SER A 51 11.44 1.48 -5.71
C SER A 51 11.09 2.08 -4.36
N LYS A 52 9.96 1.66 -3.78
CA LYS A 52 9.46 2.17 -2.50
C LYS A 52 8.42 1.24 -1.90
N GLY A 53 8.30 1.20 -0.57
CA GLY A 53 7.24 0.45 0.09
C GLY A 53 6.79 1.07 1.40
N PHE A 54 5.54 0.82 1.76
CA PHE A 54 4.94 1.18 3.04
C PHE A 54 4.25 -0.01 3.68
N VAL A 55 4.28 -0.04 5.01
CA VAL A 55 3.58 -1.00 5.86
C VAL A 55 2.76 -0.23 6.88
N TRP A 56 1.54 -0.68 7.13
CA TRP A 56 0.66 -0.15 8.18
C TRP A 56 0.60 -1.16 9.33
N PRO A 57 1.33 -0.90 10.42
CA PRO A 57 1.31 -1.79 11.57
C PRO A 57 -0.09 -1.88 12.16
N ILE A 58 -0.53 -3.07 12.50
CA ILE A 58 -1.74 -3.26 13.31
C ILE A 58 -1.35 -3.31 14.79
N ASN A 59 -2.18 -2.73 15.65
CA ASN A 59 -1.95 -2.71 17.11
C ASN A 59 -2.42 -4.02 17.80
N SER A 60 -2.70 -5.08 17.03
CA SER A 60 -3.30 -6.33 17.50
C SER A 60 -2.69 -7.55 16.79
N VAL A 61 -3.17 -8.75 17.10
CA VAL A 61 -2.83 -10.00 16.39
C VAL A 61 -3.27 -9.96 14.93
N GLY A 62 -2.41 -10.44 14.05
CA GLY A 62 -2.62 -10.46 12.61
C GLY A 62 -1.36 -10.04 11.85
N THR A 63 -1.49 -9.85 10.54
CA THR A 63 -0.41 -9.39 9.66
C THR A 63 -0.68 -7.95 9.21
N SER A 64 0.39 -7.17 9.10
CA SER A 64 0.28 -5.76 8.69
C SER A 64 -0.11 -5.65 7.22
N ALA A 65 -0.94 -4.65 6.90
CA ALA A 65 -1.20 -4.25 5.53
C ALA A 65 0.06 -3.62 4.91
N PHE A 66 0.22 -3.74 3.59
CA PHE A 66 1.36 -3.14 2.90
C PHE A 66 1.05 -2.75 1.46
N ALA A 67 1.86 -1.87 0.92
CA ALA A 67 1.87 -1.45 -0.47
C ALA A 67 3.31 -1.22 -0.89
N ILE A 68 3.76 -1.97 -1.90
CA ILE A 68 5.16 -1.99 -2.34
C ILE A 68 5.18 -1.78 -3.85
N ARG A 69 6.05 -0.87 -4.31
CA ARG A 69 6.27 -0.55 -5.72
C ARG A 69 7.62 -1.07 -6.19
N TYR A 70 7.58 -1.67 -7.37
CA TYR A 70 8.74 -2.02 -8.18
C TYR A 70 8.63 -1.31 -9.54
N ASP A 71 9.78 -0.98 -10.12
CA ASP A 71 9.89 -0.40 -11.46
C ASP A 71 10.59 -1.38 -12.39
N GLY A 72 10.01 -1.64 -13.56
CA GLY A 72 10.52 -2.62 -14.51
C GLY A 72 10.33 -2.20 -15.97
N PRO A 73 10.66 -3.07 -16.94
CA PRO A 73 10.62 -2.76 -18.36
C PRO A 73 9.23 -2.27 -18.83
N ALA A 74 9.19 -1.33 -19.77
CA ALA A 74 7.94 -0.71 -20.22
C ALA A 74 6.99 -1.67 -20.96
N ASP A 75 7.52 -2.70 -21.61
CA ASP A 75 6.75 -3.73 -22.31
C ASP A 75 5.98 -4.65 -21.35
N GLN A 76 6.46 -4.81 -20.11
CA GLN A 76 5.81 -5.64 -19.08
C GLN A 76 4.39 -5.20 -18.77
N PHE A 77 4.06 -3.92 -18.93
CA PHE A 77 2.68 -3.46 -18.80
C PHE A 77 1.73 -4.23 -19.72
N ARG A 78 2.16 -4.68 -20.89
CA ARG A 78 1.31 -5.43 -21.84
C ARG A 78 1.51 -6.93 -21.79
N THR A 79 2.72 -7.39 -21.46
CA THR A 79 3.11 -8.80 -21.61
C THR A 79 2.99 -9.62 -20.34
N LEU A 80 3.09 -8.98 -19.16
CA LEU A 80 3.07 -9.70 -17.90
C LEU A 80 1.71 -10.35 -17.65
N ARG A 81 1.70 -11.61 -17.20
CA ARG A 81 0.49 -12.37 -16.87
C ARG A 81 0.42 -12.61 -15.37
N ALA A 82 -0.80 -12.83 -14.87
CA ALA A 82 -1.00 -13.03 -13.43
C ALA A 82 -0.26 -14.28 -12.93
N ALA A 83 -0.25 -15.36 -13.72
CA ALA A 83 0.45 -16.60 -13.40
C ALA A 83 1.97 -16.45 -13.26
N ASP A 84 2.57 -15.43 -13.89
CA ASP A 84 4.02 -15.15 -13.77
C ASP A 84 4.34 -14.39 -12.46
N VAL A 85 3.31 -13.93 -11.75
CA VAL A 85 3.40 -13.14 -10.49
C VAL A 85 2.90 -13.93 -9.29
N GLY A 86 1.83 -14.72 -9.42
CA GLY A 86 1.27 -15.47 -8.31
C GLY A 86 0.25 -16.49 -8.79
N ARG A 87 0.19 -17.66 -8.14
CA ARG A 87 -0.68 -18.78 -8.58
C ARG A 87 -2.15 -18.60 -8.23
N ASP A 88 -2.43 -17.87 -7.16
CA ASP A 88 -3.79 -17.68 -6.63
C ASP A 88 -4.44 -16.38 -7.15
N LEU A 89 -3.76 -15.72 -8.10
CA LEU A 89 -4.22 -14.50 -8.74
C LEU A 89 -5.13 -14.82 -9.92
N ILE A 90 -6.24 -14.09 -10.04
CA ILE A 90 -7.07 -14.11 -11.25
C ILE A 90 -6.33 -13.45 -12.41
N GLU A 91 -6.80 -13.59 -13.65
CA GLU A 91 -6.16 -12.88 -14.77
C GLU A 91 -6.22 -11.35 -14.63
N PHE A 92 -5.22 -10.67 -15.21
CA PHE A 92 -5.19 -9.21 -15.21
C PHE A 92 -6.39 -8.63 -15.98
N GLU A 93 -7.08 -7.68 -15.35
CA GLU A 93 -8.16 -6.91 -15.96
C GLU A 93 -7.71 -5.48 -16.21
N ASP A 94 -7.98 -4.96 -17.42
CA ASP A 94 -7.81 -3.54 -17.73
C ASP A 94 -8.93 -2.73 -17.07
N LEU A 95 -8.59 -1.97 -16.03
CA LEU A 95 -9.53 -1.21 -15.23
C LEU A 95 -9.12 0.25 -15.12
N PRO A 96 -10.07 1.18 -14.93
CA PRO A 96 -9.74 2.55 -14.59
C PRO A 96 -8.86 2.61 -13.34
N CYS A 97 -7.95 3.57 -13.29
CA CYS A 97 -7.12 3.81 -12.12
C CYS A 97 -7.91 3.98 -10.81
N ALA A 98 -9.13 4.52 -10.88
CA ALA A 98 -10.03 4.65 -9.74
C ALA A 98 -10.49 3.30 -9.15
N SER A 99 -10.25 2.19 -9.86
CA SER A 99 -10.53 0.82 -9.41
C SER A 99 -9.34 0.15 -8.73
N ILE A 100 -8.20 0.84 -8.60
CA ILE A 100 -7.06 0.33 -7.83
C ILE A 100 -7.47 0.28 -6.35
N PRO A 101 -7.47 -0.91 -5.73
CA PRO A 101 -7.81 -0.99 -4.32
C PRO A 101 -6.68 -0.36 -3.50
N ALA A 102 -7.01 0.46 -2.50
CA ALA A 102 -6.02 0.94 -1.54
C ALA A 102 -6.10 0.08 -0.26
N PRO A 103 -4.97 -0.42 0.27
CA PRO A 103 -4.96 -1.07 1.57
C PRO A 103 -5.23 -0.08 2.73
N GLY A 104 -5.09 1.23 2.46
CA GLY A 104 -5.43 2.33 3.36
C GLY A 104 -6.11 3.47 2.60
N ALA A 105 -5.56 4.68 2.65
CA ALA A 105 -6.06 5.84 1.92
C ALA A 105 -5.46 5.93 0.51
N SER A 106 -6.27 6.30 -0.49
CA SER A 106 -5.85 6.44 -1.90
C SER A 106 -4.65 7.38 -2.11
N LYS A 107 -4.49 8.40 -1.25
CA LYS A 107 -3.34 9.32 -1.27
C LYS A 107 -2.00 8.60 -1.08
N GLU A 108 -1.99 7.45 -0.43
CA GLU A 108 -0.77 6.72 -0.08
C GLU A 108 -0.14 6.05 -1.31
N LEU A 109 -0.96 5.61 -2.27
CA LEU A 109 -0.47 5.10 -3.55
C LEU A 109 0.16 6.22 -4.39
N VAL A 110 -0.40 7.43 -4.34
CA VAL A 110 0.20 8.62 -4.96
C VAL A 110 1.57 8.90 -4.35
N GLU A 111 1.74 8.73 -3.04
CA GLU A 111 3.01 8.91 -2.35
C GLU A 111 4.02 7.76 -2.59
N LEU A 112 3.56 6.58 -3.03
CA LEU A 112 4.38 5.55 -3.65
C LEU A 112 4.77 5.89 -5.10
N GLY A 113 4.18 6.92 -5.68
CA GLY A 113 4.45 7.40 -7.03
C GLY A 113 3.50 6.85 -8.09
N LEU A 114 2.34 6.31 -7.70
CA LEU A 114 1.26 5.99 -8.63
C LEU A 114 0.83 7.29 -9.33
N THR A 115 0.99 7.30 -10.66
CA THR A 115 0.52 8.39 -11.51
C THR A 115 -0.45 7.83 -12.51
N CYS A 116 -1.70 8.29 -12.45
CA CYS A 116 -2.75 7.84 -13.34
C CYS A 116 -2.91 8.82 -14.51
N PRO A 117 -2.53 8.44 -15.74
CA PRO A 117 -2.76 9.30 -16.89
C PRO A 117 -4.24 9.53 -17.12
N ALA A 118 -4.62 10.75 -17.54
CA ALA A 118 -6.01 11.09 -17.84
C ALA A 118 -6.54 10.19 -18.97
N GLY A 119 -7.64 9.48 -18.71
CA GLY A 119 -8.23 8.53 -19.67
C GLY A 119 -7.47 7.20 -19.81
N GLY A 120 -6.42 6.97 -19.03
CA GLY A 120 -5.71 5.69 -18.98
C GLY A 120 -6.26 4.71 -17.95
N GLY A 121 -5.84 3.45 -18.08
CA GLY A 121 -6.17 2.36 -17.17
C GLY A 121 -4.92 1.73 -16.55
N ALA A 122 -5.15 0.95 -15.51
CA ALA A 122 -4.17 0.05 -14.91
C ALA A 122 -4.61 -1.39 -15.19
N ARG A 123 -3.65 -2.31 -15.25
CA ARG A 123 -3.96 -3.75 -15.25
C ARG A 123 -3.94 -4.23 -13.83
N ILE A 124 -5.04 -4.78 -13.35
CA ILE A 124 -5.18 -5.20 -11.96
C ILE A 124 -5.53 -6.67 -11.90
N THR A 125 -4.78 -7.41 -11.09
CA THR A 125 -5.08 -8.77 -10.68
C THR A 125 -5.20 -8.83 -9.17
N ARG A 126 -5.98 -9.80 -8.66
CA ARG A 126 -6.35 -9.94 -7.26
C ARG A 126 -6.60 -11.42 -6.93
N THR A 127 -6.54 -11.79 -5.66
CA THR A 127 -6.98 -13.14 -5.22
C THR A 127 -8.51 -13.30 -5.21
N GLN A 128 -9.26 -12.21 -5.37
CA GLN A 128 -10.72 -12.20 -5.41
C GLN A 128 -11.25 -11.20 -6.42
N ARG A 129 -12.46 -11.45 -6.96
CA ARG A 129 -13.12 -10.46 -7.81
C ARG A 129 -13.73 -9.36 -6.94
N LEU A 130 -13.34 -8.13 -7.23
CA LEU A 130 -13.91 -6.91 -6.67
C LEU A 130 -14.63 -6.14 -7.78
N HIS A 131 -15.73 -5.48 -7.45
CA HIS A 131 -16.45 -4.63 -8.40
C HIS A 131 -16.13 -3.16 -8.14
N GLY A 132 -15.61 -2.46 -9.15
CA GLY A 132 -15.30 -1.04 -9.08
C GLY A 132 -14.12 -0.71 -8.15
N GLY A 133 -14.20 0.42 -7.44
CA GLY A 133 -13.16 0.90 -6.51
C GLY A 133 -13.26 0.34 -5.10
N GLN A 134 -13.76 -0.89 -4.94
CA GLN A 134 -13.82 -1.55 -3.64
C GLN A 134 -12.43 -1.74 -3.04
N SER A 135 -12.34 -1.64 -1.71
CA SER A 135 -11.12 -1.97 -0.97
C SER A 135 -10.88 -3.48 -0.97
N LEU A 136 -9.63 -3.89 -0.73
CA LEU A 136 -9.31 -5.31 -0.54
C LEU A 136 -9.92 -5.81 0.77
N ASP A 137 -10.49 -7.02 0.73
CA ASP A 137 -10.90 -7.70 1.96
C ASP A 137 -9.66 -8.15 2.75
N LEU A 138 -9.81 -8.24 4.07
CA LEU A 138 -8.74 -8.74 4.93
C LEU A 138 -8.28 -10.13 4.45
N GLY A 139 -6.98 -10.34 4.49
CA GLY A 139 -6.31 -11.54 4.02
C GLY A 139 -6.04 -11.58 2.52
N THR A 140 -6.54 -10.60 1.74
CA THR A 140 -6.40 -10.60 0.28
C THR A 140 -5.33 -9.64 -0.22
N HIS A 141 -4.83 -9.93 -1.43
CA HIS A 141 -3.84 -9.09 -2.09
C HIS A 141 -4.22 -8.79 -3.55
N ALA A 142 -3.60 -7.73 -4.06
CA ALA A 142 -3.69 -7.32 -5.45
C ALA A 142 -2.30 -7.02 -6.02
N VAL A 143 -2.15 -7.24 -7.32
CA VAL A 143 -1.02 -6.72 -8.09
C VAL A 143 -1.57 -5.76 -9.14
N VAL A 144 -0.95 -4.59 -9.25
CA VAL A 144 -1.34 -3.52 -10.16
C VAL A 144 -0.17 -3.20 -11.06
N LEU A 145 -0.38 -3.22 -12.37
CA LEU A 145 0.55 -2.66 -13.34
C LEU A 145 0.03 -1.30 -13.78
N ASN A 146 0.87 -0.28 -13.62
CA ASN A 146 0.60 1.07 -14.06
C ASN A 146 1.63 1.48 -15.13
N PRO A 147 1.20 1.94 -16.31
CA PRO A 147 2.12 2.36 -17.34
C PRO A 147 2.67 3.76 -17.02
N THR A 148 3.96 3.96 -17.22
CA THR A 148 4.57 5.29 -17.27
C THR A 148 5.21 5.51 -18.65
N PRO A 149 5.65 6.73 -19.00
CA PRO A 149 6.27 6.97 -20.30
C PRO A 149 7.54 6.14 -20.58
N SER A 150 8.27 5.72 -19.54
CA SER A 150 9.59 5.07 -19.70
C SER A 150 9.70 3.66 -19.09
N HIS A 151 8.77 3.27 -18.22
CA HIS A 151 8.83 1.99 -17.48
C HIS A 151 7.44 1.53 -17.04
N THR A 152 7.32 0.29 -16.60
CA THR A 152 6.12 -0.23 -15.93
C THR A 152 6.32 -0.16 -14.44
N GLN A 153 5.34 0.39 -13.71
CA GLN A 153 5.28 0.27 -12.26
C GLN A 153 4.46 -0.97 -11.90
N LEU A 154 4.97 -1.80 -11.01
CA LEU A 154 4.27 -2.93 -10.41
C LEU A 154 4.05 -2.62 -8.93
N PHE A 155 2.79 -2.58 -8.50
CA PHE A 155 2.43 -2.45 -7.10
C PHE A 155 1.91 -3.78 -6.55
N VAL A 156 2.43 -4.22 -5.42
CA VAL A 156 1.87 -5.33 -4.64
C VAL A 156 1.19 -4.75 -3.41
N LEU A 157 -0.10 -5.05 -3.27
CA LEU A 157 -0.98 -4.48 -2.24
C LEU A 157 -1.55 -5.60 -1.39
N TYR A 158 -1.56 -5.44 -0.08
CA TYR A 158 -2.08 -6.44 0.85
C TYR A 158 -2.86 -5.78 1.97
N ALA A 159 -4.04 -6.31 2.29
CA ALA A 159 -4.96 -5.73 3.27
C ALA A 159 -4.63 -6.04 4.75
N GLY A 160 -3.64 -6.88 5.04
CA GLY A 160 -3.43 -7.38 6.40
C GLY A 160 -4.45 -8.45 6.79
N THR A 161 -4.50 -8.85 8.05
CA THR A 161 -5.51 -9.78 8.62
C THR A 161 -5.98 -9.31 9.97
#